data_AF-A0A4Z1ETB3-F1
#
_entry.id   AF-A0A4Z1ETB3-F1
#
_cell.length_a   1.000
_cell.length_b   1.000
_cell.length_c   1.000
_cell.angle_alpha   90.00
_cell.angle_beta   90.00
_cell.angle_gamma   90.00
#
_symmetry.space_group_name_H-M   'P 1'
#
loop_
_entity.id
_entity.type
_entity.pdbx_description
1 polymer ?
#
loop_
_entity_poly.entity_id
_entity_poly.type
_entity_poly.pdbx_seq_one_letter_code
_entity_poly.pdbx_strand_id
1 'polypeptide(L)'
;MFILVLGLYPISTLAVTWISTNLSPDDKRSIGMPIAYSNANVSSLVSSQLYPTQQGPRYIFGNSVSASLTIVAGFLYGGFWFLLRRRSAKKEKLFAKGATTNGLKGDMSLDSMYIL
;
A
#
# COMPACT_ATOMS: atom_id res chain seq x y z
N MET A 1 19.93 -8.15 7.42
CA MET A 1 19.89 -7.17 6.30
C MET A 1 19.65 -7.84 4.96
N PHE A 2 20.42 -8.85 4.54
CA PHE A 2 20.22 -9.52 3.24
C PHE A 2 18.78 -9.97 2.95
N ILE A 3 18.11 -10.63 3.92
CA ILE A 3 16.73 -11.11 3.77
C ILE A 3 15.72 -9.96 3.63
N LEU A 4 15.93 -8.84 4.34
CA LEU A 4 15.04 -7.67 4.26
C LEU A 4 15.16 -6.97 2.90
N VAL A 5 16.36 -6.93 2.32
CA VAL A 5 16.61 -6.27 1.02
C VAL A 5 15.98 -7.06 -0.13
N LEU A 6 16.02 -8.40 -0.09
CA LEU A 6 15.45 -9.25 -1.14
C LEU A 6 13.93 -9.04 -1.33
N GLY A 7 13.20 -8.79 -0.24
CA GLY A 7 11.75 -8.56 -0.30
C GLY A 7 11.36 -7.15 -0.72
N LEU A 8 12.23 -6.15 -0.53
CA LEU A 8 11.87 -4.75 -0.68
C LEU A 8 11.51 -4.36 -2.13
N TYR A 9 12.28 -4.88 -3.08
CA TYR A 9 12.10 -4.57 -4.50
C TYR A 9 10.76 -5.10 -5.08
N PRO A 10 10.41 -6.39 -4.92
CA PRO A 10 9.13 -6.89 -5.41
C PRO A 10 7.92 -6.31 -4.65
N ILE A 11 8.04 -6.01 -3.36
CA ILE A 11 6.95 -5.39 -2.60
C ILE A 11 6.62 -4.00 -3.16
N SER A 12 7.65 -3.23 -3.53
CA SER A 12 7.47 -1.87 -4.07
C SER A 12 6.72 -1.88 -5.41
N THR A 13 7.05 -2.80 -6.31
CA THR A 13 6.36 -2.93 -7.61
C THR A 13 4.92 -3.44 -7.47
N LEU A 14 4.70 -4.40 -6.55
CA LEU A 14 3.37 -4.91 -6.23
C LEU A 14 2.47 -3.81 -5.64
N ALA A 15 2.99 -2.99 -4.72
CA ALA A 15 2.25 -1.91 -4.10
C ALA A 15 1.75 -0.87 -5.12
N VAL A 16 2.64 -0.43 -6.03
CA VAL A 16 2.29 0.50 -7.11
C VAL A 16 1.21 -0.10 -8.02
N THR A 17 1.36 -1.37 -8.39
CA THR A 17 0.37 -2.08 -9.22
C THR A 17 -0.97 -2.19 -8.51
N TRP A 18 -0.97 -2.48 -7.22
CA TRP A 18 -2.19 -2.59 -6.41
C TRP A 18 -2.92 -1.25 -6.25
N ILE A 19 -2.19 -0.17 -6.03
CA ILE A 19 -2.78 1.18 -5.92
C ILE A 19 -3.37 1.60 -7.28
N SER A 20 -2.63 1.42 -8.37
CA SER A 20 -3.06 1.84 -9.71
C SER A 20 -4.27 1.08 -10.25
N THR A 21 -4.50 -0.14 -9.77
CA THR A 21 -5.65 -0.97 -10.14
C THR A 21 -6.87 -0.74 -9.26
N ASN A 22 -6.69 -0.41 -7.97
CA ASN A 22 -7.80 -0.15 -7.06
C ASN A 22 -8.31 1.31 -7.09
N LEU A 23 -7.54 2.25 -7.64
CA LEU A 23 -8.00 3.63 -7.84
C LEU A 23 -8.72 3.79 -9.19
N SER A 24 -10.04 3.88 -9.13
CA SER A 24 -10.93 4.24 -10.25
C SER A 24 -11.84 5.38 -9.80
N PRO A 25 -12.18 6.40 -10.61
CA PRO A 25 -11.87 6.65 -12.03
C PRO A 25 -10.46 7.24 -12.29
N ASP A 26 -10.09 7.43 -13.56
CA ASP A 26 -8.77 7.94 -13.97
C ASP A 26 -8.40 9.28 -13.32
N ASP A 27 -9.36 10.18 -13.10
CA ASP A 27 -9.13 11.47 -12.45
C ASP A 27 -8.61 11.30 -11.01
N LYS A 28 -9.17 10.34 -10.26
CA LYS A 28 -8.69 10.02 -8.91
C LYS A 28 -7.30 9.39 -8.98
N ARG A 29 -7.06 8.50 -9.95
CA ARG A 29 -5.77 7.84 -10.14
C ARG A 29 -4.65 8.83 -10.48
N SER A 30 -4.95 9.81 -11.33
CA SER A 30 -4.03 10.86 -11.74
C SER A 30 -3.55 11.72 -10.58
N ILE A 31 -4.38 11.92 -9.55
CA ILE A 31 -4.03 12.66 -8.33
C ILE A 31 -3.41 11.74 -7.27
N GLY A 32 -3.96 10.53 -7.09
CA GLY A 32 -3.54 9.62 -6.03
C GLY A 32 -2.15 9.01 -6.23
N MET A 33 -1.78 8.69 -7.48
CA MET A 33 -0.48 8.09 -7.78
C MET A 33 0.69 9.05 -7.48
N PRO A 34 0.70 10.32 -7.93
CA PRO A 34 1.74 11.28 -7.57
C PRO A 34 1.89 11.46 -6.06
N ILE A 35 0.79 11.54 -5.31
CA ILE A 35 0.84 11.67 -3.85
C ILE A 35 1.52 10.45 -3.21
N ALA A 36 1.24 9.24 -3.70
CA ALA A 36 1.92 8.03 -3.23
C ALA A 36 3.43 8.08 -3.53
N TYR A 37 3.82 8.54 -4.71
CA TYR A 37 5.23 8.71 -5.08
C TYR A 37 5.94 9.82 -4.31
N SER A 38 5.27 10.94 -4.00
CA SER A 38 5.85 11.99 -3.17
C SER A 38 6.21 11.48 -1.78
N ASN A 39 5.35 10.67 -1.17
CA ASN A 39 5.64 10.02 0.11
C ASN A 39 6.84 9.07 0.02
N ALA A 40 6.96 8.31 -1.07
CA ALA A 40 8.12 7.44 -1.29
C ALA A 40 9.43 8.24 -1.38
N ASN A 41 9.43 9.39 -2.04
CA ASN A 41 10.59 10.28 -2.10
C ASN A 41 10.96 10.84 -0.72
N VAL A 42 9.99 11.26 0.09
CA VAL A 42 10.24 11.75 1.45
C VAL A 42 10.84 10.65 2.34
N SER A 43 10.36 9.42 2.24
CA SER A 43 10.94 8.30 3.01
C SER A 43 12.40 8.01 2.63
N SER A 44 12.77 8.23 1.37
CA SER A 44 14.15 8.04 0.89
C SER A 44 15.13 9.02 1.54
N LEU A 45 14.69 10.27 1.76
CA LEU A 45 15.46 11.28 2.49
C LEU A 45 15.68 10.89 3.96
N VAL A 46 14.68 10.30 4.61
CA VAL A 46 14.83 9.84 6.01
C VAL A 46 15.75 8.62 6.08
N SER A 47 15.65 7.70 5.11
CA SER A 47 16.46 6.49 5.09
C SER A 47 17.96 6.77 4.92
N SER A 48 18.35 7.85 4.23
CA SER A 48 19.77 8.18 4.03
C SER A 48 20.48 8.56 5.32
N GLN A 49 19.74 9.11 6.29
CA GLN A 49 20.28 9.54 7.59
C GLN A 49 20.28 8.42 8.65
N LEU A 50 19.71 7.26 8.34
CA LEU A 50 19.46 6.19 9.31
C LEU A 50 20.71 5.39 9.70
N TYR A 51 21.79 5.46 8.89
CA TYR A 51 23.01 4.69 9.07
C TYR A 51 24.26 5.58 9.22
N PRO A 52 24.44 6.29 10.35
CA PRO A 52 25.62 7.09 10.58
C PRO A 52 26.88 6.22 10.73
N THR A 53 27.98 6.60 10.09
CA THR A 53 29.26 5.85 10.05
C THR A 53 29.86 5.57 11.43
N GLN A 54 29.52 6.39 12.42
CA GLN A 54 29.95 6.27 13.83
C GLN A 54 29.37 5.03 14.55
N GLN A 55 28.31 4.42 14.01
CA GLN A 55 27.61 3.26 14.61
C GLN A 55 27.97 1.92 13.93
N GLY A 56 28.98 1.91 13.07
CA GLY A 56 29.54 0.69 12.50
C GLY A 56 30.26 -0.17 13.55
N PRO A 57 30.42 -1.49 13.31
CA PRO A 57 30.04 -2.25 12.11
C PRO A 57 28.64 -2.90 12.19
N ARG A 58 27.97 -2.86 13.36
CA ARG A 58 26.75 -3.65 13.62
C ARG A 58 25.44 -2.87 13.41
N TYR A 59 25.49 -1.53 13.38
CA TYR A 59 24.37 -0.63 13.04
C TYR A 59 23.02 -1.01 13.67
N ILE A 60 23.04 -1.34 14.97
CA ILE A 60 21.89 -1.94 15.67
C ILE A 60 20.68 -1.00 15.63
N PHE A 61 20.89 0.31 15.83
CA PHE A 61 19.83 1.30 15.80
C PHE A 61 19.12 1.38 14.44
N GLY A 62 19.87 1.57 13.35
CA GLY A 62 19.30 1.63 12.00
C GLY A 62 18.59 0.34 11.60
N ASN A 63 19.15 -0.81 12.00
CA ASN A 63 18.55 -2.12 11.77
C ASN A 63 17.23 -2.30 12.54
N SER A 64 17.17 -1.90 13.81
CA SER A 64 15.96 -1.95 14.64
C SER A 64 14.86 -1.05 14.09
N VAL A 65 15.19 0.19 13.71
CA VAL A 65 14.22 1.13 13.11
C VAL A 65 13.68 0.59 11.78
N SER A 66 14.55 0.05 10.93
CA SER A 66 14.14 -0.56 9.65
C SER A 66 13.21 -1.75 9.87
N ALA A 67 13.49 -2.61 10.86
CA ALA A 67 12.64 -3.73 11.21
C ALA A 67 11.27 -3.27 11.75
N SER A 68 11.24 -2.28 12.64
CA SER A 68 9.99 -1.70 13.16
C SER A 68 9.13 -1.10 12.04
N LEU A 69 9.74 -0.33 11.13
CA LEU A 69 9.02 0.25 9.99
C LEU A 69 8.47 -0.84 9.05
N THR A 70 9.21 -1.93 8.86
CA THR A 70 8.74 -3.08 8.06
C THR A 70 7.51 -3.74 8.69
N ILE A 71 7.50 -3.91 10.01
CA ILE A 71 6.36 -4.46 10.74
C ILE A 71 5.14 -3.55 10.63
N VAL A 72 5.32 -2.23 10.82
CA VAL A 72 4.25 -1.24 10.68
C VAL A 72 3.68 -1.27 9.25
N ALA A 73 4.54 -1.31 8.24
CA ALA A 73 4.09 -1.44 6.85
C ALA A 73 3.27 -2.72 6.64
N GLY A 74 3.71 -3.85 7.18
CA GLY A 74 2.95 -5.12 7.13
C GLY A 74 1.55 -5.00 7.74
N PHE A 75 1.41 -4.33 8.89
CA PHE A 75 0.11 -4.07 9.50
C PHE A 75 -0.77 -3.15 8.64
N LEU A 76 -0.19 -2.11 8.03
CA LEU A 76 -0.92 -1.21 7.14
C LEU A 76 -1.44 -1.95 5.90
N TYR A 77 -0.59 -2.76 5.24
CA TYR A 77 -1.02 -3.57 4.10
C TYR A 77 -2.11 -4.58 4.49
N GLY A 78 -1.95 -5.27 5.62
CA GLY A 78 -2.98 -6.18 6.15
C GLY A 78 -4.29 -5.46 6.46
N GLY A 79 -4.21 -4.23 7.00
CA GLY A 79 -5.36 -3.37 7.25
C GLY A 79 -6.08 -2.96 5.98
N PHE A 80 -5.36 -2.47 4.96
CA PHE A 80 -5.94 -2.13 3.67
C PHE A 80 -6.56 -3.35 3.00
N TRP A 81 -5.88 -4.49 3.02
CA TRP A 81 -6.39 -5.74 2.47
C TRP A 81 -7.69 -6.17 3.16
N PHE A 82 -7.75 -6.11 4.49
CA PHE A 82 -8.97 -6.43 5.24
C PHE A 82 -10.12 -5.46 4.92
N LEU A 83 -9.82 -4.16 4.81
CA LEU A 83 -10.81 -3.14 4.44
C LEU A 83 -11.36 -3.38 3.04
N LEU A 84 -10.49 -3.62 2.05
CA LEU A 84 -10.92 -3.92 0.69
C LEU A 84 -11.70 -5.23 0.64
N ARG A 85 -11.26 -6.27 1.36
CA ARG A 85 -11.99 -7.55 1.46
C ARG A 85 -13.39 -7.37 2.01
N ARG A 86 -13.51 -6.58 3.08
CA ARG A 86 -14.81 -6.27 3.69
C ARG A 86 -15.70 -5.48 2.75
N ARG A 87 -15.13 -4.57 1.94
CA ARG A 87 -15.88 -3.82 0.92
C ARG A 87 -16.29 -4.71 -0.25
N SER A 88 -15.42 -5.58 -0.75
CA SER A 88 -15.74 -6.55 -1.80
C SER A 88 -16.85 -7.49 -1.36
N ALA A 89 -16.78 -8.04 -0.15
CA ALA A 89 -17.84 -8.90 0.39
C ALA A 89 -19.19 -8.17 0.56
N LYS A 90 -19.19 -6.86 0.84
CA LYS A 90 -20.41 -6.05 0.85
C LYS A 90 -20.98 -5.87 -0.56
N LYS A 91 -20.12 -5.62 -1.55
CA LYS A 91 -20.54 -5.49 -2.95
C LYS A 91 -21.12 -6.81 -3.48
N GLU A 92 -20.48 -7.95 -3.22
CA GLU A 92 -21.01 -9.28 -3.58
C GLU A 92 -22.40 -9.54 -2.99
N LYS A 93 -22.63 -9.17 -1.73
CA LYS A 93 -23.97 -9.29 -1.10
C LYS A 93 -25.02 -8.42 -1.77
N LEU A 94 -24.65 -7.25 -2.27
CA LEU A 94 -25.57 -6.36 -3.00
C LEU A 94 -25.86 -6.91 -4.40
N PHE A 95 -24.84 -7.43 -5.09
CA PHE A 95 -25.02 -8.13 -6.36
C PHE A 95 -25.91 -9.37 -6.24
N ALA A 96 -25.72 -10.19 -5.21
CA ALA A 96 -26.55 -11.37 -4.96
C ALA A 96 -28.02 -11.04 -4.69
N LYS A 97 -28.32 -9.80 -4.26
CA LYS A 97 -29.69 -9.29 -4.10
C LYS A 97 -30.27 -8.70 -5.40
N GLY A 98 -29.56 -8.81 -6.52
CA GLY A 98 -29.98 -8.27 -7.82
C GLY A 98 -29.83 -6.75 -7.95
N ALA A 99 -29.10 -6.10 -7.04
CA ALA A 99 -28.88 -4.66 -7.14
C ALA A 99 -27.91 -4.37 -8.30
N THR A 100 -28.38 -3.65 -9.32
CA THR A 100 -27.58 -3.22 -10.47
C THR A 100 -26.83 -1.92 -10.22
N THR A 101 -27.21 -1.16 -9.18
CA THR A 101 -26.51 0.06 -8.77
C THR A 101 -26.57 0.23 -7.26
N ASN A 102 -25.50 0.78 -6.67
CA ASN A 102 -25.45 1.16 -5.26
C ASN A 102 -25.49 2.69 -5.05
N GLY A 103 -25.72 3.47 -6.11
CA GLY A 103 -25.71 4.94 -6.07
C GLY A 103 -24.34 5.57 -5.82
N LEU A 104 -23.28 4.77 -5.68
CA LEU A 104 -21.91 5.24 -5.46
C LEU A 104 -21.14 5.28 -6.80
N LYS A 105 -20.22 6.22 -6.94
CA LYS A 105 -19.42 6.44 -8.16
C LYS A 105 -17.96 6.04 -7.95
N GLY A 106 -17.29 5.65 -9.04
CA GLY A 106 -15.87 5.31 -9.07
C GLY A 106 -15.57 3.96 -8.42
N ASP A 107 -14.44 3.87 -7.71
CA ASP A 107 -13.95 2.69 -7.01
C ASP A 107 -14.96 2.07 -6.03
N MET A 108 -15.94 2.85 -5.54
CA MET A 108 -16.99 2.37 -4.65
C MET A 108 -18.24 1.85 -5.37
N SER A 109 -18.36 2.00 -6.69
CA SER A 109 -19.50 1.49 -7.46
C SER A 109 -19.55 -0.04 -7.45
N LEU A 110 -20.70 -0.62 -7.80
CA LEU A 110 -20.82 -2.08 -7.97
C LEU A 110 -20.00 -2.56 -9.17
N ASP A 111 -19.90 -1.78 -10.24
CA ASP A 111 -19.19 -2.16 -11.49
C ASP A 111 -17.67 -2.32 -11.34
N SER A 112 -17.08 -1.79 -10.26
CA SER A 112 -15.65 -1.91 -9.96
C SER A 112 -15.41 -2.87 -8.79
N MET A 113 -14.81 -4.03 -9.07
CA MET A 113 -14.39 -4.98 -8.04
C MET A 113 -12.95 -4.70 -7.61
N TYR A 114 -12.68 -4.73 -6.31
CA TYR A 114 -11.33 -4.51 -5.79
C TYR A 114 -10.48 -5.77 -6.00
N ILE A 115 -9.24 -5.58 -6.46
CA ILE A 115 -8.27 -6.66 -6.59
C ILE A 115 -7.61 -6.85 -5.23
N LEU A 116 -7.69 -8.06 -4.68
CA LEU A 116 -7.15 -8.42 -3.37
C LEU A 116 -5.74 -9.01 -3.46
#